data_AF-T0MJ92-F1
#
_entry.id   AF-T0MJ92-F1
#
_cell.length_a   1.000
_cell.length_b   1.000
_cell.length_c   1.000
_cell.angle_alpha   90.00
_cell.angle_beta   90.00
_cell.angle_gamma   90.00
#
_symmetry.space_group_name_H-M   'P 1'
#
loop_
_entity.id
_entity.type
_entity.pdbx_description
1 polymer ?
#
loop_
_entity_poly.entity_id
_entity_poly.type
_entity_poly.pdbx_seq_one_letter_code
_entity_poly.pdbx_strand_id
1 'polypeptide(L)'
;MGVQEFISRAKQALTSNSGKQYSAREYKLDNNKRRKTETVEKECSLLNGKILLDTLNVFKEKLAILNKTSVEKMERTRKIPLLKVDSIKLDATIKAVQNHVSKHPPHSMSEIVRILQAAQICYQETTRKDAKTIKMGRKH
;
A
#
# COMPACT_ATOMS: atom_id res chain seq x y z
N MET A 1 -50.40 3.41 9.64
CA MET A 1 -49.57 2.33 10.21
C MET A 1 -49.08 2.79 11.57
N GLY A 2 -49.42 2.07 12.63
CA GLY A 2 -49.03 2.47 13.99
C GLY A 2 -47.55 2.19 14.26
N VAL A 3 -46.90 2.99 15.12
CA VAL A 3 -45.49 2.80 15.51
C VAL A 3 -45.23 1.38 16.08
N GLN A 4 -46.18 0.87 16.86
CA GLN A 4 -46.19 -0.50 17.39
C GLN A 4 -46.16 -1.56 16.28
N GLU A 5 -46.94 -1.33 15.23
CA GLU A 5 -47.08 -2.22 14.07
C GLU A 5 -45.77 -2.30 13.27
N PHE A 6 -45.14 -1.14 13.08
CA PHE A 6 -43.82 -1.03 12.44
C PHE A 6 -42.74 -1.75 13.25
N ILE A 7 -42.70 -1.54 14.57
CA ILE A 7 -41.73 -2.21 15.46
C ILE A 7 -41.91 -3.72 15.41
N SER A 8 -43.15 -4.22 15.40
CA SER A 8 -43.44 -5.64 15.34
C SER A 8 -42.93 -6.27 14.03
N ARG A 9 -43.22 -5.63 12.88
CA ARG A 9 -42.73 -6.09 11.57
C ARG A 9 -41.21 -6.05 11.46
N ALA A 10 -40.56 -5.00 11.97
CA ALA A 10 -39.11 -4.88 11.97
C ALA A 10 -38.46 -5.98 12.82
N LYS A 11 -39.02 -6.26 14.02
CA LYS A 11 -38.55 -7.37 14.87
C LYS A 11 -38.69 -8.72 14.18
N GLN A 12 -39.83 -8.97 13.54
CA GLN A 12 -40.08 -10.20 12.80
C GLN A 12 -39.04 -10.39 11.69
N ALA A 13 -38.85 -9.38 10.84
CA ALA A 13 -37.88 -9.40 9.74
C ALA A 13 -36.44 -9.66 10.19
N LEU A 14 -36.03 -9.11 11.34
CA LEU A 14 -34.69 -9.32 11.91
C LEU A 14 -34.49 -10.75 12.46
N THR A 15 -35.57 -11.43 12.85
CA THR A 15 -35.52 -12.78 13.45
C THR A 15 -35.78 -13.91 12.47
N SER A 16 -36.40 -13.64 11.32
CA SER A 16 -36.80 -14.66 10.34
C SER A 16 -35.66 -15.55 9.84
N ASN A 17 -34.42 -15.03 9.80
CA ASN A 17 -33.24 -15.78 9.32
C ASN A 17 -32.40 -16.41 10.43
N SER A 18 -32.48 -15.92 11.67
CA SER A 18 -31.58 -16.32 12.76
C SER A 18 -32.26 -17.09 13.89
N GLY A 19 -33.60 -17.12 13.94
CA GLY A 19 -34.41 -17.89 14.88
C GLY A 19 -34.27 -17.49 16.37
N LYS A 20 -33.34 -16.61 16.73
CA LYS A 20 -33.07 -16.19 18.11
C LYS A 20 -33.00 -14.68 18.23
N GLN A 21 -33.83 -14.12 19.10
CA GLN A 21 -33.69 -12.74 19.58
C GLN A 21 -32.60 -12.72 20.65
N TYR A 22 -31.53 -11.96 20.41
CA TYR A 22 -30.51 -11.70 21.41
C TYR A 22 -30.73 -10.32 22.01
N SER A 23 -30.69 -10.21 23.34
CA SER A 23 -30.49 -8.92 24.00
C SER A 23 -29.11 -8.35 23.66
N ALA A 24 -28.92 -7.04 23.84
CA ALA A 24 -27.61 -6.41 23.62
C ALA A 24 -26.50 -7.03 24.49
N ARG A 25 -26.84 -7.59 25.66
CA ARG A 25 -25.91 -8.32 26.54
C ARG A 25 -25.57 -9.70 25.98
N GLU A 26 -26.56 -10.46 25.54
CA GLU A 26 -26.34 -11.82 24.99
C GLU A 26 -25.63 -11.76 23.65
N TYR A 27 -25.95 -10.77 22.81
CA TYR A 27 -25.21 -10.53 21.59
C TYR A 27 -23.74 -10.37 21.92
N LYS A 28 -23.34 -9.53 22.89
CA LYS A 28 -21.92 -9.32 23.32
C LYS A 28 -21.15 -10.60 23.67
N LEU A 29 -21.84 -11.65 24.12
CA LEU A 29 -21.26 -12.92 24.54
C LEU A 29 -21.31 -14.02 23.46
N ASP A 30 -21.91 -13.76 22.30
CA ASP A 30 -22.00 -14.73 21.22
C ASP A 30 -20.61 -15.03 20.61
N ASN A 31 -20.17 -16.29 20.72
CA ASN A 31 -18.90 -16.78 20.20
C ASN A 31 -18.88 -16.87 18.66
N ASN A 32 -20.04 -16.83 17.99
CA ASN A 32 -20.16 -16.76 16.53
C ASN A 32 -20.07 -15.33 15.99
N LYS A 33 -19.80 -14.35 16.86
CA LYS A 33 -19.48 -13.00 16.41
C LYS A 33 -18.21 -12.99 15.59
N ARG A 34 -18.30 -12.37 14.42
CA ARG A 34 -17.13 -11.99 13.62
C ARG A 34 -16.16 -11.20 14.51
N ARG A 35 -15.05 -11.84 14.90
CA ARG A 35 -14.03 -11.21 15.75
C ARG A 35 -13.45 -10.01 15.00
N LYS A 36 -13.33 -8.86 15.69
CA LYS A 36 -12.67 -7.64 15.19
C LYS A 36 -11.13 -7.80 15.19
N THR A 37 -10.63 -8.85 14.56
CA THR A 37 -9.19 -9.12 14.46
C THR A 37 -8.67 -8.98 13.02
N GLU A 38 -9.54 -8.78 12.04
CA GLU A 38 -9.15 -8.60 10.63
C GLU A 38 -8.72 -7.17 10.25
N THR A 39 -9.02 -6.13 11.05
CA THR A 39 -8.85 -4.74 10.61
C THR A 39 -7.39 -4.30 10.51
N VAL A 40 -6.56 -4.58 11.52
CA VAL A 40 -5.17 -4.07 11.56
C VAL A 40 -4.28 -4.76 10.53
N GLU A 41 -4.38 -6.08 10.38
CA GLU A 41 -3.60 -6.83 9.39
C GLU A 41 -4.02 -6.45 7.96
N LYS A 42 -5.32 -6.27 7.70
CA LYS A 42 -5.81 -5.78 6.41
C LYS A 42 -5.35 -4.35 6.15
N GLU A 43 -5.38 -3.48 7.14
CA GLU A 43 -4.90 -2.10 7.02
C GLU A 43 -3.40 -2.05 6.70
N CYS A 44 -2.57 -2.87 7.37
CA CYS A 44 -1.15 -3.02 7.03
C CYS A 44 -0.95 -3.56 5.60
N SER A 45 -1.73 -4.55 5.18
CA SER A 45 -1.68 -5.09 3.81
C SER A 45 -2.08 -4.05 2.76
N LEU A 46 -3.10 -3.22 3.04
CA LEU A 46 -3.57 -2.17 2.13
C LEU A 46 -2.56 -1.03 2.03
N LEU A 47 -1.95 -0.61 3.15
CA LEU A 47 -0.87 0.38 3.15
C LEU A 47 0.32 -0.10 2.35
N ASN A 48 0.76 -1.36 2.55
CA ASN A 48 1.86 -1.95 1.79
C ASN A 48 1.52 -2.05 0.29
N GLY A 49 0.27 -2.43 -0.04
CA GLY A 49 -0.22 -2.45 -1.42
C GLY A 49 -0.20 -1.06 -2.08
N LYS A 50 -0.59 -0.02 -1.34
CA LYS A 50 -0.51 1.37 -1.82
C LYS A 50 0.94 1.80 -2.07
N ILE A 51 1.84 1.54 -1.12
CA ILE A 51 3.27 1.84 -1.26
C ILE A 51 3.84 1.14 -2.51
N LEU A 52 3.48 -0.12 -2.73
CA LEU A 52 3.90 -0.87 -3.92
C LEU A 52 3.39 -0.22 -5.21
N LEU A 53 2.11 0.15 -5.27
CA LEU A 53 1.52 0.80 -6.46
C LEU A 53 2.18 2.15 -6.75
N ASP A 54 2.36 2.98 -5.73
CA ASP A 54 3.02 4.29 -5.86
C ASP A 54 4.48 4.12 -6.33
N THR A 55 5.19 3.14 -5.77
CA THR A 55 6.57 2.81 -6.16
C THR A 55 6.64 2.33 -7.62
N LEU A 56 5.72 1.46 -8.04
CA LEU A 56 5.63 0.98 -9.43
C LEU A 56 5.41 2.13 -10.42
N ASN A 57 4.53 3.08 -10.10
CA ASN A 57 4.26 4.23 -10.95
C ASN A 57 5.49 5.13 -11.08
N VAL A 58 6.12 5.47 -9.94
CA VAL A 58 7.36 6.27 -9.95
C VAL A 58 8.47 5.55 -10.73
N PHE A 59 8.65 4.25 -10.54
CA PHE A 59 9.66 3.49 -11.26
C PHE A 59 9.44 3.55 -12.78
N LYS A 60 8.21 3.31 -13.25
CA LYS A 60 7.87 3.37 -14.67
C LYS A 60 8.13 4.75 -15.27
N GLU A 61 7.72 5.81 -14.58
CA GLU A 61 7.97 7.19 -15.00
C GLU A 61 9.47 7.49 -15.13
N LYS A 62 10.26 7.16 -14.09
CA LYS A 62 11.70 7.43 -14.09
C LYS A 62 12.43 6.61 -15.15
N LEU A 63 12.05 5.35 -15.33
CA LEU A 63 12.64 4.52 -16.38
C LEU A 63 12.33 5.05 -17.78
N ALA A 64 11.09 5.51 -18.02
CA ALA A 64 10.71 6.10 -19.30
C ALA A 64 11.50 7.38 -19.62
N ILE A 65 11.82 8.19 -18.61
CA ILE A 65 12.69 9.37 -18.75
C ILE A 65 14.14 8.95 -19.06
N LEU A 66 14.66 7.95 -18.35
CA LEU A 66 16.03 7.48 -18.52
C LEU A 66 16.26 6.78 -19.86
N ASN A 67 15.23 6.12 -20.41
CA ASN A 67 15.31 5.53 -21.74
C ASN A 67 15.54 6.55 -22.87
N LYS A 68 15.13 7.81 -22.65
CA LYS A 68 15.34 8.92 -23.59
C LYS A 68 16.67 9.65 -23.37
N THR A 69 17.39 9.32 -22.29
CA THR A 69 18.61 10.02 -21.89
C THR A 69 19.84 9.21 -22.27
N SER A 70 20.92 9.88 -22.69
CA SER A 70 22.23 9.23 -22.88
C SER A 70 22.81 8.81 -21.53
N VAL A 71 23.41 7.63 -21.48
CA VAL A 71 24.03 7.07 -20.27
C VAL A 71 25.14 7.99 -19.74
N GLU A 72 25.87 8.68 -20.62
CA GLU A 72 26.94 9.62 -20.26
C GLU A 72 26.44 10.85 -19.51
N LYS A 73 25.16 11.22 -19.69
CA LYS A 73 24.53 12.37 -19.04
C LYS A 73 23.81 11.99 -17.74
N MET A 74 23.89 10.73 -17.32
CA MET A 74 23.22 10.26 -16.11
C MET A 74 24.06 10.61 -14.88
N GLU A 75 23.41 11.31 -13.93
CA GLU A 75 24.02 11.69 -12.65
C GLU A 75 24.55 10.48 -11.88
N ARG A 76 25.68 10.60 -11.17
CA ARG A 76 26.18 9.47 -10.40
C ARG A 76 25.30 9.21 -9.18
N THR A 77 24.96 7.96 -8.92
CA THR A 77 24.09 7.62 -7.80
C THR A 77 24.81 7.66 -6.47
N ARG A 78 24.08 8.02 -5.41
CA ARG A 78 24.61 8.19 -4.06
C ARG A 78 24.22 7.02 -3.18
N LYS A 79 25.17 6.55 -2.36
CA LYS A 79 24.92 5.53 -1.34
C LYS A 79 23.92 6.06 -0.31
N ILE A 80 22.98 5.20 0.08
CA ILE A 80 21.99 5.49 1.12
C ILE A 80 22.52 4.91 2.45
N PRO A 81 22.62 5.71 3.52
CA PRO A 81 23.02 5.20 4.83
C PRO A 81 22.04 4.14 5.34
N LEU A 82 22.56 3.04 5.91
CA LEU A 82 21.75 1.90 6.37
C LEU A 82 20.65 2.33 7.36
N LEU A 83 20.95 3.27 8.25
CA LEU A 83 20.00 3.81 9.24
C LEU A 83 18.82 4.59 8.64
N LYS A 84 18.91 4.96 7.34
CA LYS A 84 17.85 5.68 6.61
C LYS A 84 17.10 4.78 5.64
N VAL A 85 17.31 3.46 5.74
CA VAL A 85 16.65 2.50 4.87
C VAL A 85 15.27 2.13 5.43
N ASP A 86 14.24 2.40 4.64
CA ASP A 86 12.87 1.92 4.84
C ASP A 86 12.73 0.58 4.12
N SER A 87 12.62 -0.50 4.88
CA SER A 87 12.60 -1.87 4.35
C SER A 87 11.38 -2.14 3.47
N ILE A 88 10.22 -1.55 3.78
CA ILE A 88 8.98 -1.75 3.03
C ILE A 88 9.11 -1.11 1.65
N LYS A 89 9.63 0.12 1.59
CA LYS A 89 9.85 0.81 0.32
C LYS A 89 10.97 0.18 -0.50
N LEU A 90 12.00 -0.34 0.16
CA LEU A 90 13.07 -1.07 -0.51
C LEU A 90 12.53 -2.33 -1.17
N ASP A 91 11.73 -3.12 -0.45
CA ASP A 91 11.08 -4.33 -0.99
C ASP A 91 10.13 -3.98 -2.16
N ALA A 92 9.34 -2.91 -2.02
CA ALA A 92 8.50 -2.41 -3.11
C ALA A 92 9.33 -2.02 -4.36
N THR A 93 10.50 -1.42 -4.17
CA THR A 93 11.41 -1.03 -5.27
C THR A 93 12.00 -2.28 -5.94
N ILE A 94 12.44 -3.27 -5.15
CA ILE A 94 12.96 -4.53 -5.66
C ILE A 94 11.88 -5.25 -6.48
N LYS A 95 10.65 -5.34 -5.97
CA LYS A 95 9.50 -5.92 -6.70
C LYS A 95 9.20 -5.19 -8.00
N ALA A 96 9.30 -3.86 -8.01
CA ALA A 96 9.10 -3.08 -9.22
C ALA A 96 10.13 -3.42 -10.31
N VAL A 97 11.41 -3.53 -9.94
CA VAL A 97 12.49 -3.94 -10.85
C VAL A 97 12.29 -5.37 -11.32
N GLN A 98 12.02 -6.31 -10.41
CA GLN A 98 11.79 -7.72 -10.75
C GLN A 98 10.63 -7.89 -11.74
N ASN A 99 9.50 -7.21 -11.52
CA ASN A 99 8.34 -7.26 -12.41
C ASN A 99 8.68 -6.70 -13.80
N HIS A 100 9.47 -5.63 -13.86
CA HIS A 100 9.93 -5.06 -15.13
C HIS A 100 10.88 -6.00 -15.87
N VAL A 101 11.94 -6.47 -15.22
CA VAL A 101 12.96 -7.36 -15.82
C VAL A 101 12.38 -8.70 -16.24
N SER A 102 11.40 -9.22 -15.49
CA SER A 102 10.72 -10.48 -15.86
C SER A 102 9.92 -10.35 -17.16
N LYS A 103 9.36 -9.16 -17.43
CA LYS A 103 8.58 -8.89 -18.65
C LYS A 103 9.47 -8.42 -19.80
N HIS A 104 10.51 -7.68 -19.48
CA HIS A 104 11.43 -7.04 -20.41
C HIS A 104 12.87 -7.27 -19.93
N PRO A 105 13.41 -8.48 -20.16
CA PRO A 105 14.80 -8.77 -19.81
C PRO A 105 15.74 -7.77 -20.50
N PRO A 106 16.73 -7.21 -19.79
CA PRO A 106 17.69 -6.30 -20.40
C PRO A 106 18.62 -7.06 -21.33
N HIS A 107 18.85 -6.52 -22.52
CA HIS A 107 19.72 -7.12 -23.56
C HIS A 107 21.07 -6.40 -23.66
N SER A 108 21.22 -5.24 -23.01
CA SER A 108 22.45 -4.44 -23.07
C SER A 108 22.86 -3.90 -21.70
N MET A 109 24.16 -3.64 -21.53
CA MET A 109 24.68 -3.01 -20.31
C MET A 109 24.06 -1.63 -20.07
N SER A 110 23.79 -0.87 -21.14
CA SER A 110 23.13 0.44 -21.07
C SER A 110 21.72 0.34 -20.48
N GLU A 111 20.96 -0.71 -20.82
CA GLU A 111 19.65 -0.96 -20.22
C GLU A 111 19.75 -1.32 -18.74
N ILE A 112 20.72 -2.17 -18.38
CA ILE A 112 20.99 -2.52 -16.97
C ILE A 112 21.27 -1.25 -16.16
N VAL A 113 22.14 -0.37 -16.67
CA VAL A 113 22.47 0.90 -16.02
C VAL A 113 21.22 1.77 -15.84
N ARG A 114 20.38 1.89 -16.87
CA ARG A 114 19.12 2.66 -16.79
C ARG A 114 18.16 2.08 -15.76
N ILE A 115 18.02 0.77 -15.67
CA ILE A 115 17.16 0.08 -14.70
C ILE A 115 17.66 0.31 -13.27
N LEU A 116 18.96 0.10 -13.03
CA LEU A 116 19.58 0.32 -11.71
C LEU A 116 19.43 1.77 -11.26
N GLN A 117 19.63 2.70 -12.18
CA GLN A 117 19.45 4.12 -11.90
C GLN A 117 17.99 4.47 -11.60
N ALA A 118 17.05 3.96 -12.40
CA ALA A 118 15.62 4.17 -12.18
C ALA A 118 15.21 3.66 -10.80
N ALA A 119 15.71 2.49 -10.39
CA ALA A 119 15.46 1.92 -9.07
C ALA A 119 15.98 2.83 -7.94
N GLN A 120 17.20 3.33 -8.07
CA GLN A 120 17.80 4.22 -7.07
C GLN A 120 17.03 5.54 -6.95
N ILE A 121 16.67 6.16 -8.07
CA ILE A 121 15.87 7.40 -8.07
C ILE A 121 14.48 7.13 -7.48
N CYS A 122 13.86 6.01 -7.87
CA CYS A 122 12.54 5.62 -7.37
C CYS A 122 12.52 5.54 -5.84
N TYR A 123 13.47 4.80 -5.26
CA TYR A 123 13.59 4.67 -3.82
C TYR A 123 13.83 6.02 -3.11
N GLN A 124 14.67 6.89 -3.69
CA GLN A 124 14.91 8.22 -3.12
C GLN A 124 13.65 9.10 -3.15
N GLU A 125 12.86 9.05 -4.21
CA GLU A 125 11.65 9.85 -4.33
C GLU A 125 10.54 9.35 -3.40
N THR A 126 10.35 8.03 -3.28
CA THR A 126 9.35 7.43 -2.38
C THR A 126 9.71 7.64 -0.91
N THR A 127 11.00 7.73 -0.56
CA THR A 127 11.44 8.06 0.80
C THR A 127 11.36 9.56 1.11
N ARG A 128 11.60 10.44 0.14
CA ARG A 128 11.50 11.91 0.31
C ARG A 128 10.07 12.42 0.50
N LYS A 129 9.08 11.82 -0.16
CA LYS A 129 7.67 12.23 -0.05
C LYS A 129 7.18 12.21 1.41
N ASP A 130 7.63 11.24 2.20
CA ASP A 130 7.18 11.09 3.59
C ASP A 130 7.93 12.01 4.57
N ALA A 131 9.17 12.40 4.25
CA ALA A 131 9.88 13.39 5.06
C ALA A 131 9.23 14.79 5.01
N LYS A 132 8.50 15.11 3.94
CA LYS A 132 7.76 16.38 3.81
C LYS A 132 6.47 16.39 4.63
N THR A 133 5.74 15.27 4.70
CA THR A 133 4.50 15.17 5.48
C THR A 133 4.77 15.22 6.99
N ILE A 134 5.88 14.66 7.48
CA ILE A 134 6.26 14.72 8.90
C ILE A 134 6.53 16.17 9.37
N LYS A 135 7.10 17.03 8.51
CA LYS A 135 7.41 18.42 8.87
C LYS A 135 6.18 19.32 8.98
N MET A 136 5.06 18.95 8.37
CA MET A 136 3.83 19.75 8.39
C MET A 136 2.92 19.48 9.61
N GLY A 137 3.23 18.44 10.41
CA GLY A 137 2.45 18.05 11.59
C GLY A 137 2.95 18.60 12.93
N ARG A 138 4.02 19.41 12.95
CA ARG A 138 4.50 20.10 14.16
C ARG A 138 4.21 21.60 14.04
N LYS A 139 2.97 21.99 14.33
CA LYS A 139 2.70 23.34 14.84
C LYS A 139 2.44 23.19 16.33
N HIS A 140 3.35 23.74 17.12
CA HIS A 140 3.16 24.00 18.55
C HIS A 140 2.14 25.11 18.75
#